data_AF-A0ABD1D266-F1
#
_entry.id   AF-A0ABD1D266-F1
#
_cell.length_a   1.000
_cell.length_b   1.000
_cell.length_c   1.000
_cell.angle_alpha   90.00
_cell.angle_beta   90.00
_cell.angle_gamma   90.00
#
_symmetry.space_group_name_H-M   'P 1'
#
loop_
_entity.id
_entity.type
_entity.pdbx_description
1 polymer ?
#
loop_
_entity_poly.entity_id
_entity_poly.type
_entity_poly.pdbx_seq_one_letter_code
_entity_poly.pdbx_strand_id
1 'polypeptide(L)'
;MSAADDSPLDPDGADHRPWRGVPMDIVYRGLDRFELRHFPEVRPSDDHTVLYNLPWDPDDTQPPAPRRSYSKWDANHVRLPCSHRSQYPVEQEDGSSTLESRWELVQNALLQPIRDSRELERAILSYNTKYATSWKFKSLHKLFEEELDEPESAGFFKHTLPKLIRLALALPELVPGAIPLLKQGSNKSISLSQQQVASLLANAFLCTFPRRNTQKKKSEYSLFPDINFNRLFSPADSRCWRR
;
A
#
# COMPACT_ATOMS: atom_id res chain seq x y z
N MET A 1 -26.47 -28.31 -24.33
CA MET A 1 -26.23 -28.47 -25.78
C MET A 1 -24.89 -27.83 -26.07
N SER A 2 -23.92 -28.64 -26.50
CA SER A 2 -22.55 -28.20 -26.83
C SER A 2 -22.60 -27.13 -27.92
N ALA A 3 -22.06 -25.95 -27.67
CA ALA A 3 -21.71 -25.03 -28.75
C ALA A 3 -20.50 -25.64 -29.46
N ALA A 4 -20.73 -26.22 -30.63
CA ALA A 4 -19.65 -26.60 -31.53
C ALA A 4 -18.93 -25.31 -31.96
N ASP A 5 -17.62 -25.26 -31.73
CA ASP A 5 -16.75 -24.20 -32.20
C ASP A 5 -16.64 -24.30 -33.73
N ASP A 6 -17.46 -23.52 -34.43
CA ASP A 6 -17.59 -23.47 -35.89
C ASP A 6 -16.53 -22.53 -36.50
N SER A 7 -15.28 -22.70 -36.07
CA SER A 7 -14.14 -21.97 -36.63
C SER A 7 -13.73 -22.62 -37.98
N PRO A 8 -13.51 -21.84 -39.05
CA PRO A 8 -13.20 -22.39 -40.37
C PRO A 8 -11.95 -23.26 -40.34
N LEU A 9 -12.05 -24.49 -40.86
CA LEU A 9 -10.91 -25.39 -41.03
C LEU A 9 -9.96 -24.82 -42.09
N ASP A 10 -8.76 -24.42 -41.67
CA ASP A 10 -7.66 -24.07 -42.58
C ASP A 10 -7.28 -25.27 -43.46
N PRO A 11 -6.93 -25.05 -44.74
CA PRO A 11 -6.71 -26.11 -45.72
C PRO A 11 -5.43 -26.95 -45.51
N ASP A 12 -4.65 -26.67 -44.46
CA ASP A 12 -3.35 -27.32 -44.19
C ASP A 12 -3.37 -28.28 -42.97
N GLY A 13 -4.54 -28.57 -42.40
CA GLY A 13 -4.71 -29.59 -41.35
C GLY A 13 -3.98 -29.32 -40.03
N ALA A 14 -3.35 -28.15 -39.89
CA ALA A 14 -2.71 -27.70 -38.66
C ALA A 14 -3.76 -27.03 -37.75
N ASP A 15 -3.99 -27.61 -36.58
CA ASP A 15 -4.82 -27.04 -35.52
C ASP A 15 -4.16 -25.78 -34.95
N HIS A 16 -4.44 -24.63 -35.58
CA HIS A 16 -3.95 -23.29 -35.24
C HIS A 16 -4.74 -22.60 -34.13
N ARG A 17 -5.34 -23.36 -33.19
CA ARG A 17 -5.95 -22.73 -32.01
C ARG A 17 -4.90 -22.06 -31.12
N PRO A 18 -5.13 -20.82 -30.64
CA PRO A 18 -4.17 -20.10 -29.78
C PRO A 18 -4.03 -20.71 -28.38
N TRP A 19 -4.84 -21.71 -28.04
CA TRP A 19 -4.82 -22.43 -26.78
C TRP A 19 -5.21 -23.90 -27.02
N ARG A 20 -4.85 -24.78 -26.07
CA ARG A 20 -5.19 -26.21 -26.09
C ARG A 20 -5.75 -26.63 -24.73
N GLY A 21 -6.52 -27.71 -24.69
CA GLY A 21 -7.06 -28.29 -23.45
C GLY A 21 -8.58 -28.15 -23.33
N VAL A 22 -9.08 -28.13 -22.10
CA VAL A 22 -10.51 -27.98 -21.80
C VAL A 22 -10.89 -26.50 -21.92
N PRO A 23 -11.96 -26.15 -22.67
CA PRO A 23 -12.52 -24.80 -22.71
C PRO A 23 -12.79 -24.19 -21.32
N MET A 24 -12.54 -22.89 -21.16
CA MET A 24 -12.69 -22.21 -19.87
C MET A 24 -14.14 -22.11 -19.40
N ASP A 25 -15.11 -22.02 -20.31
CA ASP A 25 -16.53 -22.10 -20.01
C ASP A 25 -16.90 -23.44 -19.34
N ILE A 26 -16.28 -24.54 -19.75
CA ILE A 26 -16.45 -25.85 -19.10
C ILE A 26 -15.81 -25.82 -17.70
N VAL A 27 -14.60 -25.28 -17.56
CA VAL A 27 -13.92 -25.15 -16.26
C VAL A 27 -14.76 -24.32 -15.28
N TYR A 28 -15.35 -23.22 -15.75
CA TYR A 28 -16.21 -22.34 -14.97
C TYR A 28 -17.69 -22.76 -14.92
N ARG A 29 -18.04 -23.92 -15.51
CA ARG A 29 -19.41 -24.48 -15.54
C ARG A 29 -20.44 -23.51 -16.14
N GLY A 30 -20.03 -22.70 -17.10
CA GLY A 30 -20.87 -21.70 -17.76
C GLY A 30 -21.23 -20.50 -16.89
N LEU A 31 -20.60 -20.35 -15.72
CA LEU A 31 -20.78 -19.19 -14.84
C LEU A 31 -19.66 -18.18 -15.06
N ASP A 32 -19.88 -16.92 -14.65
CA ASP A 32 -18.77 -15.99 -14.53
C ASP A 32 -17.78 -16.50 -13.47
N ARG A 33 -16.49 -16.22 -13.68
CA ARG A 33 -15.41 -16.67 -12.78
C ARG A 33 -15.59 -16.22 -11.32
N PHE A 34 -16.37 -15.17 -11.08
CA PHE A 34 -16.66 -14.62 -9.75
C PHE A 34 -18.01 -15.08 -9.16
N GLU A 35 -18.87 -15.70 -9.96
CA GLU A 35 -20.18 -16.20 -9.51
C GLU A 35 -20.08 -17.60 -8.87
N LEU A 36 -18.96 -18.28 -9.11
CA LEU A 36 -18.71 -19.55 -8.48
C LEU A 36 -18.50 -19.37 -6.97
N ARG A 37 -19.52 -19.72 -6.18
CA ARG A 37 -19.46 -19.75 -4.71
C ARG A 37 -18.51 -20.86 -4.25
N HIS A 38 -17.22 -20.56 -4.22
CA HIS A 38 -16.17 -21.49 -3.81
C HIS A 38 -15.75 -21.33 -2.35
N PHE A 39 -16.19 -20.27 -1.66
CA PHE A 39 -15.68 -19.93 -0.34
C PHE A 39 -16.80 -19.72 0.68
N PRO A 40 -16.58 -20.12 1.95
CA PRO A 40 -17.48 -19.78 3.05
C PRO A 40 -17.46 -18.28 3.31
N GLU A 41 -18.49 -17.79 4.00
CA GLU A 41 -18.56 -16.39 4.44
C GLU A 41 -17.35 -16.02 5.31
N VAL A 42 -16.88 -14.78 5.14
CA VAL A 42 -15.79 -14.22 5.94
C VAL A 42 -16.26 -14.10 7.38
N ARG A 43 -15.50 -14.66 8.32
CA ARG A 43 -15.77 -14.57 9.75
C ARG A 43 -14.47 -14.48 10.55
N PRO A 44 -14.42 -13.72 11.66
CA PRO A 44 -13.26 -13.71 12.53
C PRO A 44 -13.04 -15.08 13.16
N SER A 45 -11.78 -15.50 13.28
CA SER A 45 -11.36 -16.70 14.01
C SER A 45 -9.93 -16.52 14.54
N ASP A 46 -9.41 -17.49 15.28
CA ASP A 46 -8.03 -17.46 15.80
C ASP A 46 -6.97 -17.34 14.68
N ASP A 47 -7.31 -17.81 13.48
CA ASP A 47 -6.47 -17.77 12.29
C ASP A 47 -6.99 -16.81 11.20
N HIS A 48 -8.08 -16.07 11.45
CA HIS A 48 -8.62 -15.09 10.52
C HIS A 48 -8.89 -13.75 11.20
N THR A 49 -8.00 -12.78 10.94
CA THR A 49 -8.19 -11.40 11.40
C THR A 49 -9.03 -10.62 10.39
N VAL A 50 -10.24 -10.21 10.80
CA VAL A 50 -11.11 -9.32 10.00
C VAL A 50 -11.09 -7.93 10.63
N LEU A 51 -10.74 -6.91 9.84
CA LEU A 51 -10.50 -5.53 10.29
C LEU A 51 -11.67 -4.56 9.98
N TYR A 52 -12.78 -5.07 9.47
CA TYR A 52 -14.03 -4.34 9.28
C TYR A 52 -15.20 -5.09 9.92
N ASN A 53 -16.31 -4.41 10.14
CA ASN A 53 -17.49 -4.98 10.79
C ASN A 53 -18.25 -5.90 9.82
N LEU A 54 -18.75 -7.02 10.37
CA LEU A 54 -19.59 -7.98 9.68
C LEU A 54 -20.97 -8.04 10.34
N PRO A 55 -22.04 -8.44 9.62
CA PRO A 55 -22.04 -8.69 8.17
C PRO A 55 -21.88 -7.39 7.36
N TRP A 56 -21.36 -7.49 6.15
CA TRP A 56 -21.31 -6.39 5.18
C TRP A 56 -22.10 -6.80 3.95
N ASP A 57 -22.95 -5.89 3.47
CA ASP A 57 -23.73 -6.06 2.26
C ASP A 57 -22.89 -5.62 1.03
N PRO A 58 -22.60 -6.51 0.08
CA PRO A 58 -21.87 -6.16 -1.14
C PRO A 58 -22.55 -5.08 -1.99
N ASP A 59 -23.86 -4.94 -1.88
CA ASP A 59 -24.64 -3.94 -2.60
C ASP A 59 -24.65 -2.56 -1.89
N ASP A 60 -24.01 -2.45 -0.72
CA ASP A 60 -23.88 -1.18 -0.02
C ASP A 60 -22.94 -0.23 -0.77
N THR A 61 -23.42 1.00 -0.94
CA THR A 61 -22.65 2.10 -1.55
C THR A 61 -21.53 2.60 -0.64
N GLN A 62 -21.57 2.31 0.66
CA GLN A 62 -20.56 2.73 1.62
C GLN A 62 -19.56 1.61 1.96
N PRO A 63 -18.27 1.96 2.15
CA PRO A 63 -17.29 1.00 2.65
C PRO A 63 -17.69 0.47 4.03
N PRO A 64 -17.38 -0.81 4.35
CA PRO A 64 -17.71 -1.37 5.64
C PRO A 64 -17.01 -0.62 6.76
N ALA A 65 -17.75 -0.38 7.86
CA ALA A 65 -17.22 0.32 9.02
C ALA A 65 -15.99 -0.40 9.60
N PRO A 66 -14.90 0.31 9.95
CA PRO A 66 -13.73 -0.28 10.57
C PRO A 66 -14.05 -0.99 11.89
N ARG A 67 -13.45 -2.17 12.09
CA ARG A 67 -13.59 -2.92 13.33
C ARG A 67 -12.62 -2.38 14.37
N ARG A 68 -13.16 -1.79 15.45
CA ARG A 68 -12.35 -1.30 16.56
C ARG A 68 -11.73 -2.47 17.32
N SER A 69 -10.44 -2.33 17.63
CA SER A 69 -9.67 -3.27 18.44
C SER A 69 -8.52 -2.51 19.10
N TYR A 70 -7.79 -3.16 20.01
CA TYR A 70 -6.66 -2.55 20.69
C TYR A 70 -5.47 -2.43 19.74
N SER A 71 -4.84 -1.26 19.73
CA SER A 71 -3.57 -1.06 19.05
C SER A 71 -2.49 -1.94 19.70
N LYS A 72 -1.65 -2.59 18.90
CA LYS A 72 -0.52 -3.38 19.39
C LYS A 72 0.79 -2.83 18.87
N TRP A 73 1.79 -2.83 19.74
CA TRP A 73 3.16 -2.48 19.41
C TRP A 73 4.07 -3.58 19.96
N ASP A 74 4.06 -4.73 19.29
CA ASP A 74 4.90 -5.89 19.57
C ASP A 74 5.51 -6.46 18.27
N ALA A 75 6.35 -7.50 18.41
CA ALA A 75 7.06 -8.11 17.28
C ALA A 75 6.17 -8.96 16.36
N ASN A 76 4.88 -9.12 16.67
CA ASN A 76 3.92 -9.96 15.95
C ASN A 76 2.89 -9.14 15.16
N HIS A 77 2.90 -7.82 15.28
CA HIS A 77 1.99 -6.92 14.58
C HIS A 77 2.75 -5.82 13.82
N VAL A 78 2.11 -5.24 12.82
CA VAL A 78 2.65 -4.08 12.09
C VAL A 78 2.82 -2.90 13.05
N ARG A 79 4.01 -2.29 13.07
CA ARG A 79 4.22 -0.99 13.72
C ARG A 79 3.50 0.11 12.92
N LEU A 80 2.26 0.43 13.29
CA LEU A 80 1.51 1.49 12.63
C LEU A 80 2.12 2.87 12.91
N PRO A 81 2.20 3.78 11.92
CA PRO A 81 2.83 5.09 12.07
C PRO A 81 2.09 5.98 13.08
N CYS A 82 0.78 5.81 13.22
CA CYS A 82 -0.09 6.55 14.15
C CYS A 82 -0.07 6.06 15.61
N SER A 83 0.77 5.07 15.95
CA SER A 83 0.90 4.62 17.34
C SER A 83 1.62 5.66 18.20
N HIS A 84 1.17 5.89 19.43
CA HIS A 84 1.88 6.72 20.43
C HIS A 84 3.31 6.23 20.74
N ARG A 85 3.62 4.95 20.46
CA ARG A 85 4.97 4.38 20.62
C ARG A 85 5.87 4.60 19.41
N SER A 86 5.33 5.17 18.33
CA SER A 86 6.09 5.65 17.19
C SER A 86 6.74 6.99 17.56
N GLN A 87 7.89 6.93 18.22
CA GLN A 87 8.65 8.09 18.64
C GLN A 87 9.84 8.34 17.72
N TYR A 88 10.29 9.59 17.60
CA TYR A 88 11.43 9.99 16.80
C TYR A 88 12.35 10.95 17.57
N PRO A 89 13.68 10.78 17.51
CA PRO A 89 14.61 11.73 18.11
C PRO A 89 14.63 13.03 17.31
N VAL A 90 14.41 14.15 18.00
CA VAL A 90 14.53 15.51 17.46
C VAL A 90 15.73 16.16 18.14
N GLU A 91 16.62 16.76 17.36
CA GLU A 91 17.76 17.52 17.88
C GLU A 91 17.30 18.94 18.23
N GLN A 92 17.62 19.38 19.44
CA GLN A 92 17.30 20.70 19.97
C GLN A 92 18.45 21.68 19.67
N GLU A 93 18.18 22.98 19.81
CA GLU A 93 19.17 24.05 19.57
C GLU A 93 20.40 23.95 20.48
N ASP A 94 20.26 23.35 21.66
CA ASP A 94 21.33 23.10 22.62
C ASP A 94 22.15 21.83 22.32
N GLY A 95 21.84 21.12 21.23
CA GLY A 95 22.47 19.86 20.84
C GLY A 95 21.97 18.64 21.59
N SER A 96 20.99 18.77 22.50
CA SER A 96 20.32 17.64 23.13
C SER A 96 19.33 16.98 22.18
N SER A 97 18.90 15.75 22.48
CA SER A 97 17.86 15.07 21.70
C SER A 97 16.69 14.63 22.57
N THR A 98 15.49 15.05 22.18
CA THR A 98 14.23 14.65 22.80
C THR A 98 13.48 13.65 21.92
N LEU A 99 12.75 12.73 22.55
CA LEU A 99 11.88 11.81 21.83
C LEU A 99 10.49 12.43 21.69
N GLU A 100 10.09 12.71 20.47
CA GLU A 100 8.78 13.30 20.15
C GLU A 100 7.87 12.29 19.44
N SER A 101 6.57 12.58 19.44
CA SER A 101 5.58 11.80 18.69
C SER A 101 5.87 11.92 17.20
N ARG A 102 6.29 10.81 16.59
CA ARG A 102 6.58 10.79 15.15
C ARG A 102 5.33 11.07 14.32
N TRP A 103 4.16 10.66 14.81
CA TRP A 103 2.91 10.90 14.11
C TRP A 103 2.55 12.39 14.07
N GLU A 104 2.81 13.12 15.15
CA GLU A 104 2.62 14.59 15.17
C GLU A 104 3.57 15.28 14.19
N LEU A 105 4.84 14.84 14.11
CA LEU A 105 5.78 15.34 13.09
C LEU A 105 5.27 15.09 11.66
N VAL A 106 4.73 13.88 11.41
CA VAL A 106 4.11 13.52 10.11
C VAL A 106 2.91 14.42 9.82
N GLN A 107 2.00 14.61 10.78
CA GLN A 107 0.84 15.48 10.63
C GLN A 107 1.26 16.92 10.34
N ASN A 108 2.17 17.47 11.12
CA ASN A 108 2.64 18.85 10.98
C ASN A 108 3.27 19.09 9.61
N ALA A 109 4.08 18.15 9.11
CA ALA A 109 4.73 18.24 7.80
C ALA A 109 3.72 18.14 6.64
N LEU A 110 2.79 17.19 6.70
CA LEU A 110 1.86 16.92 5.61
C LEU A 110 0.65 17.88 5.55
N LEU A 111 0.35 18.56 6.66
CA LEU A 111 -0.69 19.58 6.70
C LEU A 111 -0.22 20.94 6.16
N GLN A 112 1.09 21.12 5.92
CA GLN A 112 1.58 22.28 5.20
C GLN A 112 1.24 22.21 3.70
N PRO A 113 1.09 23.35 3.02
CA PRO A 113 0.99 23.36 1.56
C PRO A 113 2.20 22.69 0.91
N ILE A 114 1.94 21.77 -0.02
CA ILE A 114 2.96 21.10 -0.85
C ILE A 114 2.58 21.35 -2.30
N ARG A 115 3.37 22.16 -2.99
CA ARG A 115 3.08 22.72 -4.32
C ARG A 115 3.83 22.02 -5.44
N ASP A 116 4.92 21.35 -5.12
CA ASP A 116 5.78 20.69 -6.09
C ASP A 116 6.50 19.47 -5.49
N SER A 117 7.26 18.78 -6.35
CA SER A 117 7.97 17.56 -5.99
C SER A 117 9.10 17.78 -4.98
N ARG A 118 9.67 19.00 -4.91
CA ARG A 118 10.73 19.40 -3.97
C ARG A 118 10.16 19.68 -2.60
N GLU A 119 9.00 20.32 -2.52
CA GLU A 119 8.23 20.47 -1.29
C GLU A 119 7.79 19.11 -0.73
N LEU A 120 7.38 18.18 -1.60
CA LEU A 120 7.03 16.83 -1.18
C LEU A 120 8.25 16.07 -0.63
N GLU A 121 9.41 16.16 -1.29
CA GLU A 121 10.67 15.62 -0.78
C GLU A 121 11.01 16.18 0.61
N ARG A 122 10.96 17.52 0.76
CA ARG A 122 11.24 18.18 2.04
C ARG A 122 10.30 17.71 3.15
N ALA A 123 9.00 17.61 2.85
CA ALA A 123 8.01 17.09 3.79
C ALA A 123 8.35 15.65 4.22
N ILE A 124 8.62 14.74 3.27
CA ILE A 124 8.94 13.34 3.55
C ILE A 124 10.22 13.20 4.39
N LEU A 125 11.24 14.01 4.09
CA LEU A 125 12.53 13.97 4.79
C LEU A 125 12.46 14.57 6.21
N SER A 126 11.54 15.51 6.47
CA SER A 126 11.38 16.12 7.81
C SER A 126 11.11 15.11 8.93
N TYR A 127 10.35 14.05 8.65
CA TYR A 127 10.07 12.96 9.59
C TYR A 127 10.87 11.67 9.29
N ASN A 128 11.89 11.79 8.43
CA ASN A 128 12.85 10.76 8.05
C ASN A 128 14.29 11.32 8.04
N THR A 129 14.63 12.22 8.95
CA THR A 129 15.90 13.01 8.92
C THR A 129 17.16 12.15 8.81
N LYS A 130 17.18 10.97 9.45
CA LYS A 130 18.26 9.97 9.33
C LYS A 130 18.60 9.59 7.88
N TYR A 131 17.64 9.73 6.99
CA TYR A 131 17.77 9.35 5.58
C TYR A 131 17.98 10.54 4.65
N ALA A 132 17.99 11.79 5.13
CA ALA A 132 18.07 13.01 4.32
C ALA A 132 19.27 13.04 3.35
N THR A 133 20.41 12.46 3.74
CA THR A 133 21.59 12.38 2.87
C THR A 133 21.59 11.18 1.93
N SER A 134 20.87 10.12 2.30
CA SER A 134 20.93 8.81 1.63
C SER A 134 19.79 8.56 0.64
N TRP A 135 18.59 9.04 0.94
CA TRP A 135 17.45 8.92 0.04
C TRP A 135 17.59 9.91 -1.10
N LYS A 136 17.19 9.48 -2.30
CA LYS A 136 17.21 10.30 -3.51
C LYS A 136 15.81 10.33 -4.09
N PHE A 137 15.42 11.50 -4.58
CA PHE A 137 14.09 11.73 -5.15
C PHE A 137 14.15 12.06 -6.65
N LYS A 138 15.26 11.74 -7.32
CA LYS A 138 15.50 12.09 -8.73
C LYS A 138 14.39 11.64 -9.68
N SER A 139 13.85 10.41 -9.51
CA SER A 139 12.75 9.93 -10.35
C SER A 139 11.45 10.67 -10.08
N LEU A 140 11.20 11.05 -8.83
CA LEU A 140 10.03 11.86 -8.45
C LEU A 140 10.10 13.22 -9.15
N HIS A 141 11.25 13.90 -9.07
CA HIS A 141 11.44 15.19 -9.73
C HIS A 141 11.34 15.06 -11.24
N LYS A 142 12.01 14.08 -11.86
CA LYS A 142 11.92 13.84 -13.30
C LYS A 142 10.48 13.66 -13.76
N LEU A 143 9.68 12.88 -13.04
CA LEU A 143 8.27 12.70 -13.37
C LEU A 143 7.52 14.05 -13.43
N PHE A 144 7.63 14.86 -12.37
CA PHE A 144 6.84 16.09 -12.24
C PHE A 144 7.42 17.33 -12.95
N GLU A 145 8.72 17.33 -13.23
CA GLU A 145 9.44 18.47 -13.82
C GLU A 145 9.76 18.24 -15.32
N GLU A 146 9.85 16.99 -15.79
CA GLU A 146 10.27 16.66 -17.17
C GLU A 146 9.27 15.81 -17.96
N GLU A 147 8.53 14.89 -17.32
CA GLU A 147 7.69 13.91 -18.04
C GLU A 147 6.20 14.29 -18.10
N LEU A 148 5.66 14.87 -17.03
CA LEU A 148 4.28 15.35 -16.98
C LEU A 148 4.20 16.77 -17.53
N ASP A 149 3.07 17.09 -18.17
CA ASP A 149 2.81 18.48 -18.55
C ASP A 149 2.45 19.34 -17.32
N GLU A 150 2.53 20.67 -17.49
CA GLU A 150 2.23 21.62 -16.43
C GLU A 150 0.84 21.43 -15.79
N PRO A 151 -0.27 21.23 -16.55
CA PRO A 151 -1.57 21.02 -15.94
C PRO A 151 -1.71 19.68 -15.21
N GLU A 152 -1.09 18.59 -15.67
CA GLU A 152 -1.08 17.31 -14.95
C GLU A 152 -0.31 17.41 -13.64
N SER A 153 0.89 18.01 -13.69
CA SER A 153 1.73 18.22 -12.51
C SER A 153 1.02 19.11 -11.48
N ALA A 154 0.48 20.25 -11.90
CA ALA A 154 -0.31 21.14 -11.04
C ALA A 154 -1.57 20.43 -10.51
N GLY A 155 -2.24 19.63 -11.34
CA GLY A 155 -3.40 18.82 -10.97
C GLY A 155 -3.08 17.82 -9.85
N PHE A 156 -1.91 17.18 -9.90
CA PHE A 156 -1.46 16.28 -8.84
C PHE A 156 -1.32 17.00 -7.50
N PHE A 157 -0.54 18.09 -7.43
CA PHE A 157 -0.29 18.79 -6.16
C PHE A 157 -1.52 19.53 -5.64
N LYS A 158 -2.38 20.02 -6.52
CA LYS A 158 -3.60 20.74 -6.14
C LYS A 158 -4.75 19.81 -5.71
N HIS A 159 -4.84 18.59 -6.28
CA HIS A 159 -6.01 17.74 -6.11
C HIS A 159 -5.70 16.32 -5.64
N THR A 160 -4.74 15.64 -6.26
CA THR A 160 -4.44 14.23 -5.96
C THR A 160 -3.69 14.07 -4.64
N LEU A 161 -2.60 14.81 -4.45
CA LEU A 161 -1.78 14.73 -3.24
C LEU A 161 -2.55 15.11 -1.98
N PRO A 162 -3.39 16.18 -1.93
CA PRO A 162 -4.20 16.48 -0.75
C PRO A 162 -5.18 15.36 -0.40
N LYS A 163 -5.78 14.69 -1.39
CA LYS A 163 -6.64 13.52 -1.15
C LYS A 163 -5.85 12.33 -0.62
N LEU A 164 -4.65 12.09 -1.12
CA LEU A 164 -3.73 11.05 -0.63
C LEU A 164 -3.33 11.33 0.82
N ILE A 165 -2.96 12.56 1.15
CA ILE A 165 -2.63 12.99 2.52
C ILE A 165 -3.83 12.79 3.44
N ARG A 166 -5.04 13.19 3.02
CA ARG A 166 -6.27 12.97 3.80
C ARG A 166 -6.49 11.48 4.11
N LEU A 167 -6.28 10.62 3.12
CA LEU A 167 -6.38 9.16 3.28
C LEU A 167 -5.32 8.62 4.24
N ALA A 168 -4.09 9.14 4.17
CA ALA A 168 -3.00 8.72 5.04
C ALA A 168 -3.23 9.15 6.49
N LEU A 169 -3.69 10.39 6.71
CA LEU A 169 -3.94 10.93 8.04
C LEU A 169 -5.20 10.35 8.70
N ALA A 170 -6.14 9.79 7.93
CA ALA A 170 -7.31 9.05 8.43
C ALA A 170 -6.98 7.60 8.88
N LEU A 171 -5.70 7.21 8.88
CA LEU A 171 -5.28 5.85 9.26
C LEU A 171 -5.77 5.40 10.65
N PRO A 172 -5.68 6.19 11.74
CA PRO A 172 -6.14 5.73 13.05
C PRO A 172 -7.65 5.45 13.11
N GLU A 173 -8.46 6.13 12.29
CA GLU A 173 -9.90 5.91 12.17
C GLU A 173 -10.22 4.71 11.26
N LEU A 174 -9.50 4.56 10.15
CA LEU A 174 -9.72 3.51 9.15
C LEU A 174 -9.15 2.15 9.58
N VAL A 175 -8.02 2.14 10.28
CA VAL A 175 -7.35 0.93 10.75
C VAL A 175 -7.08 1.01 12.26
N PRO A 176 -8.14 1.04 13.09
CA PRO A 176 -7.99 1.13 14.54
C PRO A 176 -7.46 -0.17 15.17
N GLY A 177 -7.61 -1.30 14.48
CA GLY A 177 -7.14 -2.61 14.94
C GLY A 177 -5.70 -2.93 14.54
N ALA A 178 -5.06 -3.79 15.34
CA ALA A 178 -3.72 -4.28 15.03
C ALA A 178 -3.73 -5.24 13.83
N ILE A 179 -2.80 -5.04 12.89
CA ILE A 179 -2.59 -5.93 11.74
C ILE A 179 -1.51 -6.97 12.14
N PRO A 180 -1.82 -8.27 12.20
CA PRO A 180 -0.82 -9.29 12.51
C PRO A 180 0.18 -9.45 11.35
N LEU A 181 1.42 -9.80 11.68
CA LEU A 181 2.42 -10.17 10.70
C LEU A 181 2.23 -11.63 10.30
N LEU A 182 2.09 -11.88 9.01
CA LEU A 182 2.04 -13.24 8.44
C LEU A 182 3.48 -13.78 8.35
N LYS A 183 3.92 -14.43 9.43
CA LYS A 183 5.27 -14.98 9.57
C LYS A 183 5.39 -16.37 8.94
N GLN A 184 6.62 -16.76 8.61
CA GLN A 184 6.93 -18.12 8.17
C GLN A 184 6.39 -19.15 9.18
N GLY A 185 5.77 -20.22 8.67
CA GLY A 185 5.18 -21.28 9.48
C GLY A 185 3.84 -20.93 10.13
N SER A 186 3.24 -19.78 9.80
CA SER A 186 1.89 -19.42 10.27
C SER A 186 0.83 -19.62 9.18
N ASN A 187 -0.28 -20.25 9.55
CA ASN A 187 -1.48 -20.38 8.71
C ASN A 187 -2.50 -19.34 9.19
N LYS A 188 -2.39 -18.11 8.69
CA LYS A 188 -3.28 -17.01 9.09
C LYS A 188 -3.76 -16.23 7.87
N SER A 189 -4.96 -15.69 7.96
CA SER A 189 -5.61 -14.86 6.96
C SER A 189 -5.96 -13.50 7.53
N ILE A 190 -5.95 -12.47 6.68
CA ILE A 190 -6.34 -11.10 7.04
C ILE A 190 -7.33 -10.60 6.00
N SER A 191 -8.47 -10.09 6.45
CA SER A 191 -9.46 -9.41 5.61
C SER A 191 -9.50 -7.93 5.96
N LEU A 192 -9.26 -7.11 4.93
CA LEU A 192 -9.25 -5.64 4.96
C LEU A 192 -10.24 -5.14 3.90
N SER A 193 -10.84 -3.97 4.13
CA SER A 193 -11.56 -3.26 3.07
C SER A 193 -10.58 -2.57 2.11
N GLN A 194 -11.01 -2.29 0.88
CA GLN A 194 -10.18 -1.54 -0.08
C GLN A 194 -9.82 -0.14 0.44
N GLN A 195 -10.72 0.50 1.20
CA GLN A 195 -10.45 1.81 1.83
C GLN A 195 -9.32 1.72 2.86
N GLN A 196 -9.28 0.64 3.66
CA GLN A 196 -8.17 0.40 4.61
C GLN A 196 -6.85 0.20 3.89
N VAL A 197 -6.85 -0.60 2.81
CA VAL A 197 -5.67 -0.80 1.96
C VAL A 197 -5.20 0.52 1.34
N ALA A 198 -6.12 1.35 0.85
CA ALA A 198 -5.80 2.65 0.28
C ALA A 198 -5.13 3.59 1.29
N SER A 199 -5.61 3.63 2.54
CA SER A 199 -4.98 4.41 3.62
C SER A 199 -3.57 3.91 3.96
N LEU A 200 -3.37 2.59 4.02
CA LEU A 200 -2.06 1.98 4.24
C LEU A 200 -1.08 2.29 3.10
N LEU A 201 -1.54 2.21 1.85
CA LEU A 201 -0.72 2.54 0.67
C LEU A 201 -0.41 4.04 0.58
N ALA A 202 -1.33 4.92 0.97
CA ALA A 202 -1.06 6.35 1.07
C ALA A 202 0.05 6.64 2.10
N ASN A 203 0.04 5.95 3.24
CA ASN A 203 1.12 6.00 4.23
C ASN A 203 2.46 5.45 3.69
N ALA A 204 2.41 4.37 2.89
CA ALA A 204 3.58 3.81 2.24
C ALA A 204 4.20 4.78 1.20
N PHE A 205 3.37 5.44 0.39
CA PHE A 205 3.77 6.48 -0.54
C PHE A 205 4.48 7.64 0.18
N LEU A 206 3.88 8.12 1.28
CA LEU A 206 4.45 9.18 2.12
C LEU A 206 5.57 8.69 3.05
N CYS A 207 6.01 7.44 2.93
CA CYS A 207 7.12 6.84 3.69
C CYS A 207 6.98 6.95 5.23
N THR A 208 5.77 6.76 5.76
CA THR A 208 5.51 6.97 7.20
C THR A 208 5.83 5.76 8.07
N PHE A 209 5.85 4.53 7.52
CA PHE A 209 5.99 3.31 8.33
C PHE A 209 7.34 3.27 9.07
N PRO A 210 7.33 3.23 10.42
CA PRO A 210 8.55 3.19 11.22
C PRO A 210 9.25 1.84 11.16
N ARG A 211 10.57 1.83 11.40
CA ARG A 211 11.42 0.61 11.44
C ARG A 211 11.48 -0.19 10.13
N ARG A 212 10.95 0.33 9.02
CA ARG A 212 10.91 -0.34 7.72
C ARG A 212 11.99 0.10 6.72
N ASN A 213 12.90 0.98 7.14
CA ASN A 213 13.85 1.66 6.24
C ASN A 213 15.31 1.21 6.44
N THR A 214 15.57 0.20 7.29
CA THR A 214 16.93 -0.30 7.58
C THR A 214 17.19 -1.61 6.83
N GLN A 215 18.30 -1.69 6.09
CA GLN A 215 18.72 -2.91 5.38
C GLN A 215 19.66 -3.80 6.21
N LYS A 216 19.79 -3.53 7.53
CA LYS A 216 20.62 -4.35 8.42
C LYS A 216 20.01 -5.74 8.57
N LYS A 217 20.82 -6.79 8.33
CA LYS A 217 20.41 -8.21 8.38
C LYS A 217 19.75 -8.64 9.70
N LYS A 218 20.10 -8.01 10.83
CA LYS A 218 19.55 -8.29 12.17
C LYS A 218 18.44 -7.32 12.60
N SER A 219 17.86 -6.54 11.68
CA SER A 219 16.74 -5.65 12.00
C SER A 219 15.42 -6.43 12.16
N GLU A 220 14.47 -5.86 12.90
CA GLU A 220 13.16 -6.48 13.21
C GLU A 220 12.41 -6.96 11.96
N TYR A 221 12.53 -6.22 10.86
CA TYR A 221 11.82 -6.48 9.60
C TYR A 221 12.74 -6.98 8.48
N SER A 222 13.93 -7.51 8.78
CA SER A 222 14.90 -7.91 7.74
C SER A 222 14.42 -9.03 6.81
N LEU A 223 13.42 -9.82 7.24
CA LEU A 223 12.79 -10.89 6.45
C LEU A 223 11.48 -10.46 5.78
N PHE A 224 11.10 -9.18 5.89
CA PHE A 224 9.91 -8.63 5.25
C PHE A 224 10.29 -7.76 4.06
N PRO A 225 9.45 -7.68 3.01
CA PRO A 225 9.71 -6.79 1.88
C PRO A 225 9.71 -5.32 2.30
N ASP A 226 10.30 -4.46 1.47
CA ASP A 226 10.18 -3.01 1.59
C ASP A 226 8.69 -2.62 1.45
N ILE A 227 8.22 -1.66 2.26
CA ILE A 227 6.84 -1.12 2.15
C ILE A 227 6.82 0.36 1.78
N ASN A 228 7.76 1.16 2.30
CA ASN A 228 7.82 2.59 1.99
C ASN A 228 8.33 2.78 0.56
N PHE A 229 7.80 3.78 -0.13
CA PHE A 229 8.05 3.97 -1.57
C PHE A 229 9.31 4.80 -1.86
N ASN A 230 10.20 4.99 -0.89
CA ASN A 230 11.42 5.78 -1.08
C ASN A 230 12.29 5.29 -2.24
N ARG A 231 12.27 3.98 -2.55
CA ARG A 231 12.98 3.41 -3.70
C ARG A 231 12.32 3.73 -5.05
N LEU A 232 11.01 3.97 -5.08
CA LEU A 232 10.28 4.42 -6.28
C LEU A 232 10.72 5.84 -6.67
N PHE A 233 11.01 6.69 -5.69
CA PHE A 233 11.45 8.07 -5.92
C PHE A 233 12.92 8.18 -6.33
N SER A 234 13.72 7.17 -6.00
CA SER A 234 15.12 7.08 -6.39
C SER A 234 15.26 6.71 -7.86
N PRO A 235 16.37 7.10 -8.52
CA PRO A 235 16.64 6.67 -9.89
C PRO A 235 16.64 5.14 -9.95
N ALA A 236 15.82 4.57 -10.82
CA ALA A 236 16.06 3.22 -11.27
C ALA A 236 17.42 3.22 -11.97
N ASP A 237 18.24 2.20 -11.74
CA ASP A 237 19.39 1.93 -12.59
C ASP A 237 18.90 2.03 -14.05
N SER A 238 19.57 2.85 -14.88
CA SER A 238 19.14 3.26 -16.22
C SER A 238 18.92 2.10 -17.21
N ARG A 239 19.15 0.87 -16.74
CA ARG A 239 18.88 -0.40 -17.38
C ARG A 239 17.40 -0.83 -17.33
N CYS A 240 16.58 -0.30 -16.42
CA CYS A 240 15.16 -0.70 -16.32
C CYS A 240 14.19 0.09 -17.22
N TRP A 241 14.66 1.14 -17.89
CA TRP A 241 13.81 2.02 -18.74
C TRP A 241 13.98 1.82 -20.25
N ARG A 242 14.78 0.84 -20.69
CA ARG A 242 14.79 0.44 -22.10
C ARG A 242 13.77 -0.68 -22.30
N ARG A 243 12.56 -0.30 -22.71
CA ARG A 243 11.68 -1.16 -23.50
C ARG A 243 11.90 -0.88 -24.97
#